data_AF-A0A519WIS8-F1
#
_entry.id   AF-A0A519WIS8-F1
#
_cell.length_a   1.000
_cell.length_b   1.000
_cell.length_c   1.000
_cell.angle_alpha   90.00
_cell.angle_beta   90.00
_cell.angle_gamma   90.00
#
_symmetry.space_group_name_H-M   'P 1'
#
loop_
_entity.id
_entity.type
_entity.pdbx_description
1 polymer ?
#
loop_
_entity_poly.entity_id
_entity_poly.type
_entity_poly.pdbx_seq_one_letter_code
_entity_poly.pdbx_strand_id
1 'polypeptide(L)'
;MQSFDLDRTDVSKIKAALGGDDEQLKIILEEYHASEIAILFESLNKDDRQRIINLLSVEIASEVISEMHEESHPEELLLQLHPDKRTEIVEELDYDDA
;
A
#
# COMPACT_ATOMS: atom_id res chain seq x y z
N MET A 1 -3.80 -18.62 1.82
CA MET A 1 -4.28 -17.28 1.44
C MET A 1 -5.07 -17.43 0.15
N GLN A 2 -6.33 -17.01 0.14
CA GLN A 2 -7.07 -16.88 -1.12
C GLN A 2 -6.50 -15.62 -1.80
N SER A 3 -5.73 -15.79 -2.86
CA SER A 3 -5.48 -14.69 -3.79
C SER A 3 -6.82 -14.41 -4.47
N PHE A 4 -7.41 -13.23 -4.28
CA PHE A 4 -8.49 -12.84 -5.17
C PHE A 4 -7.87 -12.55 -6.53
N ASP A 5 -8.56 -12.99 -7.59
CA ASP A 5 -8.16 -12.75 -8.97
C ASP A 5 -8.39 -11.25 -9.23
N LEU A 6 -7.40 -10.41 -8.92
CA LEU A 6 -7.46 -8.97 -9.16
C LEU A 6 -7.74 -8.73 -10.64
N ASP A 7 -8.80 -7.99 -10.93
CA ASP A 7 -9.18 -7.69 -12.30
C ASP A 7 -9.10 -6.18 -12.60
N ARG A 8 -9.39 -5.81 -13.86
CA ARG A 8 -9.29 -4.41 -14.31
C ARG A 8 -10.25 -3.47 -13.57
N THR A 9 -11.31 -4.02 -13.00
CA THR A 9 -12.31 -3.31 -12.21
C THR A 9 -11.73 -2.88 -10.88
N ASP A 10 -10.89 -3.68 -10.24
CA ASP A 10 -10.22 -3.33 -8.97
C ASP A 10 -9.29 -2.12 -9.15
N VAL A 11 -8.45 -2.15 -10.18
CA VAL A 11 -7.58 -1.01 -10.53
C VAL A 11 -8.42 0.24 -10.81
N SER A 12 -9.55 0.09 -11.50
CA SER A 12 -10.45 1.20 -11.80
C SER A 12 -11.13 1.75 -10.54
N LYS A 13 -11.50 0.87 -9.60
CA LYS A 13 -12.12 1.22 -8.32
C LYS A 13 -11.16 2.03 -7.45
N ILE A 14 -9.90 1.58 -7.30
CA ILE A 14 -8.88 2.32 -6.55
C ILE A 14 -8.58 3.67 -7.20
N LYS A 15 -8.42 3.73 -8.52
CA LYS A 15 -8.20 5.00 -9.23
C LYS A 15 -9.35 5.98 -9.08
N ALA A 16 -10.60 5.48 -9.08
CA ALA A 16 -11.75 6.32 -8.81
C ALA A 16 -11.76 6.83 -7.36
N ALA A 17 -11.45 5.96 -6.40
CA ALA A 17 -11.37 6.30 -4.97
C ALA A 17 -10.27 7.33 -4.67
N LEU A 18 -9.13 7.25 -5.36
CA LEU A 18 -8.05 8.24 -5.30
C LEU A 18 -8.50 9.64 -5.79
N GLY A 19 -9.58 9.74 -6.58
CA GLY A 19 -10.19 11.03 -6.93
C GLY A 19 -11.09 11.62 -5.83
N GLY A 20 -11.41 10.84 -4.79
CA GLY A 20 -12.32 11.20 -3.71
C GLY A 20 -11.61 11.58 -2.40
N ASP A 21 -12.36 11.51 -1.30
CA ASP A 21 -11.85 11.76 0.05
C ASP A 21 -11.13 10.55 0.66
N ASP A 22 -10.31 10.84 1.66
CA ASP A 22 -9.46 9.85 2.33
C ASP A 22 -10.26 8.81 3.14
N GLU A 23 -11.44 9.16 3.69
CA GLU A 23 -12.27 8.22 4.44
C GLU A 23 -12.85 7.15 3.53
N GLN A 24 -13.37 7.55 2.36
CA GLN A 24 -13.86 6.61 1.34
C GLN A 24 -12.75 5.73 0.80
N LEU A 25 -11.58 6.31 0.50
CA LEU A 25 -10.43 5.53 0.06
C LEU A 25 -10.02 4.50 1.11
N LYS A 26 -9.98 4.89 2.39
CA LYS A 26 -9.65 3.98 3.48
C LYS A 26 -10.63 2.81 3.57
N ILE A 27 -11.94 3.08 3.52
CA ILE A 27 -12.97 2.03 3.54
C ILE A 27 -12.80 1.05 2.38
N ILE A 28 -12.47 1.55 1.18
CA ILE A 28 -12.24 0.70 0.00
C ILE A 28 -10.97 -0.14 0.16
N LEU A 29 -9.90 0.44 0.72
CA LEU A 29 -8.64 -0.28 0.95
C LEU A 29 -8.80 -1.44 1.95
N GLU A 30 -9.72 -1.34 2.91
CA GLU A 30 -10.04 -2.41 3.87
C GLU A 30 -10.66 -3.66 3.20
N GLU A 31 -11.10 -3.58 1.95
CA GLU A 31 -11.59 -4.73 1.18
C GLU A 31 -10.46 -5.60 0.60
N TYR A 32 -9.22 -5.11 0.61
CA TYR A 32 -8.07 -5.75 -0.03
C TYR A 32 -7.03 -6.19 1.00
N HIS A 33 -6.41 -7.35 0.75
CA HIS A 33 -5.23 -7.78 1.49
C HIS A 33 -3.99 -6.93 1.12
N ALA A 34 -3.00 -6.89 2.01
CA ALA A 34 -1.77 -6.13 1.79
C ALA A 34 -1.05 -6.53 0.48
N SER A 35 -0.96 -7.83 0.19
CA SER A 35 -0.38 -8.34 -1.06
C SER A 35 -1.18 -7.92 -2.30
N GLU A 36 -2.50 -7.76 -2.19
CA GLU A 36 -3.34 -7.29 -3.29
C GLU A 36 -3.14 -5.78 -3.53
N ILE A 37 -3.01 -5.00 -2.46
CA ILE A 37 -2.65 -3.59 -2.54
C ILE A 37 -1.27 -3.42 -3.20
N ALA A 38 -0.29 -4.28 -2.86
CA ALA A 38 1.03 -4.27 -3.48
C ALA A 38 0.97 -4.54 -5.00
N ILE A 39 0.13 -5.48 -5.45
CA ILE A 39 -0.11 -5.71 -6.89
C ILE A 39 -0.79 -4.49 -7.54
N LEU A 40 -1.78 -3.89 -6.88
CA LEU A 40 -2.47 -2.70 -7.38
C LEU A 40 -1.50 -1.52 -7.54
N PHE A 41 -0.48 -1.39 -6.69
CA PHE A 41 0.53 -0.34 -6.76
C PHE A 41 1.28 -0.33 -8.10
N GLU A 42 1.49 -1.48 -8.75
CA GLU A 42 2.11 -1.55 -10.08
C GLU A 42 1.40 -0.67 -11.12
N SER A 43 0.10 -0.45 -10.94
CA SER A 43 -0.74 0.36 -11.82
C SER A 43 -0.90 1.83 -11.38
N LEU A 44 -0.29 2.22 -10.26
CA LEU A 44 -0.40 3.54 -9.63
C LEU A 44 0.90 4.33 -9.73
N ASN A 45 0.78 5.66 -9.72
CA ASN A 45 1.94 6.55 -9.66
C ASN A 45 2.46 6.69 -8.21
N LYS A 46 3.60 7.36 -8.08
CA LYS A 46 4.34 7.51 -6.83
C LYS A 46 3.54 8.26 -5.76
N ASP A 47 2.86 9.35 -6.13
CA ASP A 47 2.02 10.16 -5.23
C ASP A 47 0.80 9.37 -4.71
N ASP A 48 0.14 8.60 -5.57
CA ASP A 48 -1.01 7.76 -5.20
C ASP A 48 -0.60 6.66 -4.20
N ARG A 49 0.53 5.99 -4.46
CA ARG A 49 1.09 4.98 -3.53
C ARG A 49 1.41 5.61 -2.17
N GLN A 50 2.04 6.78 -2.17
CA GLN A 50 2.36 7.51 -0.94
C GLN A 50 1.10 7.88 -0.15
N ARG A 51 0.06 8.36 -0.83
CA ARG A 51 -1.23 8.67 -0.20
C ARG A 51 -1.84 7.43 0.45
N ILE A 52 -1.87 6.29 -0.26
CA ILE A 52 -2.42 5.04 0.27
C ILE A 52 -1.64 4.61 1.53
N ILE A 53 -0.30 4.55 1.47
CA ILE A 53 0.52 4.15 2.63
C ILE A 53 0.28 5.04 3.85
N ASN A 54 0.06 6.34 3.65
CA ASN A 54 -0.23 7.25 4.76
C ASN A 54 -1.57 6.94 5.45
N LEU A 55 -2.57 6.42 4.72
CA LEU A 55 -3.89 6.07 5.25
C LEU A 55 -3.94 4.72 5.98
N LEU A 56 -3.03 3.80 5.65
CA LEU A 56 -2.95 2.49 6.27
C LEU A 56 -2.37 2.56 7.70
N SER A 57 -2.72 1.59 8.55
CA SER A 57 -2.00 1.38 9.81
C SER A 57 -0.56 0.97 9.53
N VAL A 58 0.34 1.11 10.52
CA VAL A 58 1.76 0.73 10.37
C VAL A 58 1.88 -0.75 10.00
N GLU A 59 1.16 -1.63 10.68
CA GLU A 59 1.10 -3.09 10.43
C GLU A 59 0.71 -3.42 8.98
N ILE A 60 -0.38 -2.86 8.47
CA ILE A 60 -0.79 -3.15 7.08
C ILE A 60 0.17 -2.48 6.09
N ALA A 61 0.68 -1.28 6.42
CA ALA A 61 1.64 -0.61 5.56
C ALA A 61 2.96 -1.38 5.45
N SER A 62 3.48 -1.99 6.51
CA SER A 62 4.67 -2.84 6.44
C SER A 62 4.41 -4.08 5.60
N GLU A 63 3.27 -4.78 5.79
CA GLU A 63 2.89 -5.91 4.95
C GLU A 63 2.79 -5.52 3.46
N VAL A 64 2.22 -4.35 3.14
CA VAL A 64 2.16 -3.89 1.74
C VAL A 64 3.57 -3.69 1.18
N ILE A 65 4.46 -3.08 1.95
CA ILE A 65 5.84 -2.81 1.54
C ILE A 65 6.64 -4.10 1.37
N SER A 66 6.47 -5.11 2.23
CA SER A 66 7.17 -6.39 2.10
C SER A 66 6.69 -7.21 0.90
N GLU A 67 5.43 -7.09 0.52
CA GLU A 67 4.83 -7.77 -0.64
C GLU A 67 5.10 -7.05 -1.98
N MET A 68 5.64 -5.82 -1.96
CA MET A 68 5.97 -5.10 -3.20
C MET A 68 7.11 -5.76 -3.96
N HIS A 69 6.95 -5.87 -5.28
CA HIS A 69 8.03 -6.25 -6.18
C HIS A 69 9.20 -5.26 -6.10
N GLU A 70 10.44 -5.77 -6.14
CA GLU A 70 11.68 -4.96 -6.13
C GLU A 70 11.69 -3.91 -7.25
N GLU A 71 11.15 -4.23 -8.44
CA GLU A 71 11.03 -3.31 -9.58
C GLU A 71 10.09 -2.12 -9.31
N SER A 72 9.24 -2.21 -8.28
CA SER A 72 8.39 -1.09 -7.82
C SER A 72 9.10 -0.14 -6.86
N HIS A 73 10.35 -0.42 -6.48
CA HIS A 73 11.22 0.38 -5.62
C HIS A 73 10.58 0.76 -4.26
N PRO A 74 10.19 -0.22 -3.41
CA PRO A 74 9.63 0.04 -2.08
C PRO A 74 10.54 0.92 -1.20
N GLU A 75 11.87 0.79 -1.36
CA GLU A 75 12.86 1.60 -0.66
C GLU A 75 12.74 3.10 -1.01
N GLU A 76 12.44 3.43 -2.27
CA GLU A 76 12.22 4.82 -2.65
C GLU A 76 10.91 5.35 -2.06
N LEU A 77 9.86 4.53 -2.04
CA LEU A 77 8.57 4.89 -1.47
C LEU A 77 8.72 5.23 0.02
N LEU A 78 9.40 4.37 0.79
CA LEU A 78 9.71 4.60 2.20
C LEU A 78 10.43 5.94 2.43
N LEU A 79 11.42 6.28 1.59
CA LEU A 79 12.18 7.54 1.72
C LEU A 79 11.34 8.82 1.58
N GLN A 80 10.18 8.75 0.93
CA GLN A 80 9.27 9.89 0.76
C GLN A 80 8.24 10.03 1.88
N LEU A 81 8.05 9.00 2.70
CA LEU A 81 7.15 9.08 3.83
C LEU A 81 7.69 10.03 4.90
N HIS A 82 6.80 10.47 5.78
CA HIS A 82 7.20 11.21 6.96
C HIS A 82 8.22 10.38 7.77
N PRO A 83 9.32 10.98 8.29
CA PRO A 83 10.36 10.23 8.98
C PRO A 83 9.84 9.32 10.09
N ASP A 84 8.91 9.80 10.91
CA ASP A 84 8.32 9.02 12.01
C ASP A 84 7.58 7.78 11.49
N LYS A 85 6.66 7.95 10.53
CA LYS A 85 5.91 6.85 9.92
C LYS A 85 6.85 5.84 9.23
N ARG A 86 7.88 6.33 8.52
CA ARG A 86 8.89 5.46 7.91
C ARG A 86 9.61 4.62 8.97
N THR A 87 10.02 5.24 10.09
CA THR A 87 10.68 4.52 11.18
C THR A 87 9.77 3.44 11.74
N GLU A 88 8.50 3.75 12.02
CA GLU A 88 7.54 2.76 12.51
C GLU A 88 7.36 1.59 11.53
N ILE A 89 7.23 1.86 10.22
CA ILE A 89 7.09 0.81 9.20
C ILE A 89 8.36 -0.06 9.09
N VAL A 90 9.54 0.55 9.13
CA VAL A 90 10.82 -0.19 9.06
C VAL A 90 11.01 -1.04 10.30
N GLU A 91 10.68 -0.53 11.49
CA GLU A 91 10.73 -1.32 12.71
C GLU A 91 9.79 -2.54 12.61
N GLU A 92 8.56 -2.38 12.11
CA GLU A 92 7.61 -3.49 11.92
C GLU A 92 8.11 -4.54 10.91
N LEU A 93 8.73 -4.11 9.81
CA LEU A 93 9.34 -5.02 8.81
C LEU A 93 10.45 -5.89 9.43
N ASP A 94 11.29 -5.30 10.29
CA ASP A 94 12.39 -6.02 10.95
C ASP A 94 11.87 -7.08 11.95
N TYR A 95 10.63 -6.94 12.45
CA TYR A 95 10.02 -7.92 13.38
C TYR A 95 9.40 -9.12 12.68
N ASP A 96 8.91 -9.01 11.43
CA ASP A 96 8.26 -10.12 10.72
C ASP A 96 9.27 -11.18 10.23
N ASP A 97 10.53 -10.77 10.01
CA ASP A 97 11.64 -11.64 9.60
C ASP A 97 12.41 -12.32 10.77
N ALA A 98 12.08 -12.00 12.04
CA ALA A 98 12.82 -12.42 13.25
C ALA A 98 12.26 -13.66 13.96
#